data_AF-A0A8T0RDS7-F1
#
_entry.id   AF-A0A8T0RDS7-F1
#
_cell.length_a   1.000
_cell.length_b   1.000
_cell.length_c   1.000
_cell.angle_alpha   90.00
_cell.angle_beta   90.00
_cell.angle_gamma   90.00
#
_symmetry.space_group_name_H-M   'P 1'
#
loop_
_entity.id
_entity.type
_entity.pdbx_description
1 polymer ?
#
loop_
_entity_poly.entity_id
_entity_poly.type
_entity_poly.pdbx_seq_one_letter_code
_entity_poly.pdbx_strand_id
1 'polypeptide(L)' 'MTVAAAVQMWVNEKQDYDSATGTCMKGRPEELMCGHYTQVVWRNTKAIGCARVKCDNGGIFITCNYTPAGNVPGQRPF' A
#
# COMPACT_ATOMS: atom_id res chain seq x y z
N MET A 1 14.77 -8.37 -3.22
CA MET A 1 13.56 -7.79 -2.59
C MET A 1 13.11 -8.64 -1.41
N THR A 2 12.95 -8.03 -0.22
CA THR A 2 12.34 -8.64 0.97
C THR A 2 10.95 -8.04 1.19
N VAL A 3 10.13 -8.67 2.04
CA VAL A 3 8.82 -8.11 2.43
C VAL A 3 9.00 -6.73 3.07
N ALA A 4 9.98 -6.55 3.96
CA ALA A 4 10.27 -5.27 4.57
C ALA A 4 10.63 -4.18 3.54
N ALA A 5 11.42 -4.52 2.51
CA ALA A 5 11.76 -3.58 1.44
C ALA A 5 10.52 -3.18 0.62
N ALA A 6 9.63 -4.13 0.32
CA ALA A 6 8.38 -3.83 -0.39
C ALA A 6 7.45 -2.94 0.44
N VAL A 7 7.29 -3.24 1.74
CA VAL A 7 6.50 -2.40 2.66
C VAL A 7 7.09 -1.00 2.78
N GLN A 8 8.42 -0.85 2.81
CA GLN A 8 9.05 0.47 2.81
C GLN A 8 8.73 1.26 1.54
N MET A 9 8.72 0.61 0.36
CA MET A 9 8.32 1.25 -0.89
C MET A 9 6.86 1.73 -0.85
N TRP A 10 5.95 0.90 -0.33
CA TRP A 10 4.55 1.27 -0.14
C TRP A 10 4.38 2.42 0.85
N VAL A 11 5.15 2.45 1.94
CA VAL A 11 5.12 3.55 2.92
C VAL A 11 5.63 4.85 2.31
N ASN A 12 6.58 4.79 1.38
CA ASN A 12 7.15 5.98 0.73
C ASN A 12 6.12 6.73 -0.14
N GLU A 13 5.02 6.09 -0.55
CA GLU A 13 3.89 6.76 -1.21
C GLU A 13 3.20 7.80 -0.30
N LYS A 14 3.55 7.88 0.99
CA LYS A 14 3.14 8.97 1.89
C LYS A 14 3.38 10.35 1.27
N GLN A 15 4.48 10.52 0.51
CA GLN A 15 4.80 11.78 -0.16
C GLN A 15 3.74 12.19 -1.20
N ASP A 16 2.99 11.21 -1.72
CA ASP A 16 1.97 11.37 -2.74
C ASP A 16 0.55 11.44 -2.13
N TYR A 17 0.42 11.38 -0.80
CA TYR A 17 -0.85 11.49 -0.08
C TYR A 17 -1.00 12.86 0.59
N ASP A 18 -2.07 13.58 0.24
CA ASP A 18 -2.47 14.81 0.93
C ASP A 18 -3.42 14.45 2.08
N SER A 19 -2.92 14.60 3.31
CA SER A 19 -3.67 14.32 4.53
C SER A 19 -4.77 15.35 4.84
N ALA A 20 -4.68 16.56 4.31
CA ALA A 20 -5.69 17.59 4.48
C ALA A 20 -6.95 17.23 3.67
N THR A 21 -6.76 16.94 2.39
CA THR A 21 -7.86 16.58 1.48
C THR A 21 -8.27 15.11 1.58
N GLY A 22 -7.36 14.24 2.03
CA GLY A 22 -7.56 12.79 2.04
C GLY A 22 -7.48 12.17 0.64
N THR A 23 -6.72 12.79 -0.26
CA THR A 23 -6.61 12.36 -1.66
C THR A 23 -5.17 12.06 -2.04
N CYS A 24 -4.97 11.12 -2.95
CA CYS A 24 -3.67 10.98 -3.61
C CYS A 24 -3.50 12.13 -4.62
N MET A 25 -2.29 12.67 -4.71
CA MET A 25 -1.96 13.74 -5.67
C MET A 25 -2.29 13.28 -7.10
N LYS A 26 -3.01 14.12 -7.86
CA LYS A 26 -3.39 13.84 -9.25
C LYS A 26 -2.28 14.29 -10.21
N GLY A 27 -2.05 13.53 -11.29
CA GLY A 27 -1.22 13.97 -12.42
C GLY A 27 0.06 13.17 -12.68
N ARG A 28 0.21 12.00 -12.05
CA ARG A 28 1.29 11.06 -12.35
C ARG A 28 0.72 9.67 -12.70
N PRO A 29 1.42 8.82 -13.47
CA PRO A 29 0.89 7.54 -13.95
C PRO A 29 0.37 6.65 -12.80
N GLU A 30 -0.42 5.62 -13.12
CA GLU A 30 -1.09 4.68 -12.18
C GLU A 30 -0.15 4.07 -11.11
N GLU A 31 1.16 4.20 -11.29
CA GLU A 31 2.23 3.82 -10.36
C GLU A 31 2.44 4.81 -9.19
N LEU A 32 1.78 5.97 -9.20
CA LEU A 32 1.80 7.00 -8.14
C LEU A 32 0.46 7.11 -7.39
N MET A 33 -0.24 5.98 -7.32
CA MET A 33 -1.36 5.80 -6.41
C MET A 33 -0.82 5.60 -4.99
N CYS A 34 -1.24 6.45 -4.06
CA CYS A 34 -0.92 6.31 -2.64
C CYS A 34 -1.70 5.19 -1.92
N GLY A 35 -2.26 4.27 -2.71
CA GLY A 35 -3.19 3.23 -2.25
C GLY A 35 -2.50 2.18 -1.38
N HIS A 36 -1.22 1.87 -1.63
CA HIS A 36 -0.50 0.96 -0.75
C HIS A 36 -0.22 1.64 0.58
N TYR A 37 0.23 2.90 0.58
CA TYR A 37 0.40 3.67 1.81
C TYR A 37 -0.90 3.69 2.63
N THR A 38 -2.02 4.10 2.03
CA THR A 38 -3.30 4.21 2.76
C THR A 38 -3.75 2.86 3.31
N GLN A 39 -3.50 1.75 2.61
CA GLN A 39 -3.79 0.42 3.14
C GLN A 39 -2.86 0.03 4.29
N VAL A 40 -1.56 0.33 4.21
CA VAL A 40 -0.58 0.03 5.27
C VAL A 40 -0.94 0.76 6.57
N VAL A 41 -1.36 2.02 6.48
CA VAL A 41 -1.71 2.84 7.66
C VAL A 41 -3.19 2.78 8.05
N TRP A 42 -3.97 1.88 7.45
CA TRP A 42 -5.42 1.86 7.64
C TRP A 42 -5.81 1.44 9.07
N ARG A 43 -6.36 2.38 9.84
CA ARG A 43 -6.70 2.25 11.28
C ARG A 43 -7.56 1.03 11.62
N ASN A 44 -8.49 0.69 10.73
CA ASN A 44 -9.46 -0.38 10.97
C ASN A 44 -8.92 -1.77 10.65
N THR A 45 -7.80 -1.87 9.94
CA THR A 45 -7.11 -3.14 9.69
C THR A 45 -6.55 -3.70 11.01
N LYS A 46 -6.76 -5.00 11.26
CA LYS A 46 -6.36 -5.67 12.52
C LYS A 46 -5.42 -6.85 12.32
N ALA A 47 -5.38 -7.42 11.12
CA ALA A 47 -4.50 -8.52 10.78
C ALA A 47 -3.87 -8.29 9.41
N ILE A 48 -2.66 -8.82 9.26
CA ILE A 48 -1.89 -8.81 8.01
C ILE A 48 -1.28 -10.18 7.78
N GLY A 49 -1.28 -10.64 6.52
CA GLY A 49 -0.53 -11.81 6.09
C GLY A 49 0.20 -11.51 4.78
N CYS A 50 1.49 -11.80 4.71
CA CYS A 50 2.32 -11.52 3.54
C CYS A 50 2.92 -12.79 2.95
N ALA A 51 3.09 -12.80 1.63
CA ALA A 51 3.76 -13.86 0.90
C ALA A 51 4.88 -13.28 0.03
N ARG A 52 5.94 -14.06 -0.14
CA ARG A 52 7.05 -13.76 -1.05
C ARG A 52 7.35 -14.99 -1.88
N VAL A 53 7.32 -14.84 -3.20
CA VAL A 53 7.56 -15.91 -4.17
C VAL A 53 8.67 -15.48 -5.12
N LYS A 54 9.59 -16.39 -5.43
CA LYS A 54 10.52 -16.23 -6.54
C LYS A 54 9.89 -16.89 -7.76
N CYS A 55 9.62 -16.11 -8.80
CA CYS A 55 9.03 -16.58 -10.05
C CYS A 55 10.09 -17.29 -10.92
N ASP A 56 9.64 -18.09 -11.88
CA ASP A 56 10.51 -18.87 -12.78
C ASP A 56 11.43 -18.00 -13.64
N ASN A 57 10.97 -16.78 -13.97
CA ASN A 57 11.77 -15.78 -14.69
C ASN A 57 12.81 -15.06 -13.79
N GLY A 58 12.98 -15.49 -12.53
CA GLY A 58 13.90 -14.89 -11.57
C GLY A 58 13.35 -13.66 -10.83
N GLY A 59 12.17 -13.17 -11.20
CA GLY A 59 11.48 -12.07 -10.52
C GLY A 59 11.07 -12.44 -9.10
N ILE A 60 10.82 -11.41 -8.27
CA ILE A 60 10.28 -11.58 -6.91
C ILE A 60 8.89 -10.96 -6.85
N PHE A 61 7.89 -11.77 -6.56
CA PHE A 61 6.52 -11.32 -6.29
C PHE A 61 6.29 -11.26 -4.77
N ILE A 62 5.79 -10.13 -4.29
CA ILE A 62 5.45 -9.92 -2.88
C ILE A 62 4.04 -9.38 -2.81
N THR A 63 3.24 -9.94 -1.92
CA THR A 63 1.89 -9.45 -1.63
C THR A 63 1.63 -9.48 -0.13
N CYS A 64 0.78 -8.57 0.34
CA CYS A 64 0.27 -8.55 1.71
C CYS A 64 -1.25 -8.34 1.68
N ASN A 65 -1.97 -9.20 2.38
CA ASN A 65 -3.42 -9.10 2.56
C ASN A 65 -3.71 -8.56 3.96
N TYR A 66 -4.74 -7.72 4.04
CA TYR A 66 -5.13 -6.98 5.23
C TYR A 66 -6.58 -7.30 5.59
N THR A 67 -6.87 -7.51 6.87
CA THR A 67 -8.23 -7.77 7.36
C THR A 67 -8.54 -6.99 8.64
N PRO A 68 -9.72 -6.33 8.76
CA PRO A 68 -10.61 -5.92 7.66
C PRO A 68 -9.86 -5.14 6.57
N ALA A 69 -10.38 -5.18 5.34
CA ALA A 69 -9.77 -4.48 4.22
C ALA A 69 -9.83 -2.96 4.41
N GLY A 70 -8.79 -2.27 3.93
CA GLY A 70 -8.73 -0.82 3.91
C GLY A 70 -9.19 -0.24 2.58
N ASN A 71 -8.83 1.03 2.35
CA ASN A 71 -9.15 1.76 1.12
C ASN A 71 -10.64 1.75 0.76
N VAL A 72 -11.50 1.79 1.78
CA VAL A 72 -12.95 1.84 1.60
C VAL A 72 -13.33 3.22 1.04
N PRO A 73 -14.04 3.29 -0.10
CA PRO A 73 -14.45 4.57 -0.68
C PRO A 73 -15.19 5.45 0.32
N GLY A 74 -14.79 6.73 0.41
CA GLY A 74 -15.39 7.70 1.32
C GLY A 74 -14.89 7.62 2.78
N GLN A 75 -14.01 6.67 3.12
CA GLN A 75 -13.38 6.60 4.44
C GLN A 75 -11.92 7.08 4.39
N ARG A 76 -11.45 7.64 5.51
CA ARG A 76 -10.06 8.03 5.68
C ARG A 76 -9.25 6.92 6.35
N PRO A 77 -7.94 6.83 6.08
CA PRO A 77 -7.09 5.80 6.68
C PRO A 77 -6.88 5.95 8.18
N PHE A 78 -7.08 7.14 8.76
CA PHE A 78 -6.83 7.46 10.17
C PHE A 78 -7.94 8.29 10.81
#